data_AF-A0A521WI21-F1
#
_entry.id   AF-A0A521WI21-F1
#
_cell.length_a   1.000
_cell.length_b   1.000
_cell.length_c   1.000
_cell.angle_alpha   90.00
_cell.angle_beta   90.00
_cell.angle_gamma   90.00
#
_symmetry.space_group_name_H-M   'P 1'
#
loop_
_entity.id
_entity.type
_entity.pdbx_description
1 polymer ?
#
loop_
_entity_poly.entity_id
_entity_poly.type
_entity_poly.pdbx_seq_one_letter_code
_entity_poly.pdbx_strand_id
1 'polypeptide(L)'
;MAVFLSLLVPGIPASAAPVRVAPDADRGLTSVTLPAPAGKLTVYLPSDMAAGDTISGTVVAEPAGASEAERRKNSDTLSGYVIEIDRQPLAVTGGHFRYVVPAAGLATIGLLRGPGSRRPLVGTQVLINPQPGPATGPIELPKLGQGGRPVTIHGPFDGDLANTQMTIGGRPAALLAESPRAAVLRCPDEPLGATEIGVQEGHQRAQGPFRNLELRLHAPKTALQQGETTTLDARIGGLQPGTGSLIETEIFELRLVAEGPIQLQGGNVQAVPIEPSQVGGDGALTISREVRGVAPGTFNVQGTLQAGAVIKDDPLVPGAIDLNGIDGYKDLLVLLSALNDEERERRLKATLKALRQRHADATDQGMKDWLAEKMRIVEKAMDTLGYDR
;
A
#
# COMPACT_ATOMS: atom_id res chain seq x y z
N MET A 1 -40.60 -7.95 53.92
CA MET A 1 -39.32 -8.59 53.55
C MET A 1 -39.49 -9.19 52.16
N ALA A 2 -39.04 -8.49 51.11
CA ALA A 2 -39.14 -8.96 49.73
C ALA A 2 -37.76 -9.47 49.29
N VAL A 3 -37.67 -10.74 48.94
CA VAL A 3 -36.47 -11.39 48.44
C VAL A 3 -36.35 -11.08 46.94
N PHE A 4 -35.31 -10.34 46.56
CA PHE A 4 -34.96 -10.13 45.16
C PHE A 4 -34.20 -11.35 44.64
N LEU A 5 -34.85 -12.14 43.79
CA LEU A 5 -34.25 -13.24 43.05
C LEU A 5 -33.51 -12.65 41.83
N SER A 6 -32.19 -12.53 41.91
CA SER A 6 -31.36 -12.09 40.79
C SER A 6 -31.20 -13.25 39.80
N LEU A 7 -31.93 -13.20 38.68
CA LEU A 7 -31.75 -14.11 37.56
C LEU A 7 -30.42 -13.77 36.85
N LEU A 8 -29.44 -14.67 36.95
CA LEU A 8 -28.28 -14.68 36.06
C LEU A 8 -28.78 -14.90 34.63
N VAL A 9 -28.71 -13.87 33.80
CA VAL A 9 -28.85 -14.01 32.36
C VAL A 9 -27.59 -14.72 31.86
N PRO A 10 -27.68 -15.90 31.22
CA PRO A 10 -26.53 -16.54 30.60
C PRO A 10 -25.97 -15.61 29.52
N GLY A 11 -24.68 -15.28 29.65
CA GLY A 11 -23.97 -14.41 28.71
C GLY A 11 -24.11 -14.93 27.29
N ILE A 12 -24.62 -14.07 26.40
CA ILE A 12 -24.62 -14.31 24.96
C ILE A 12 -23.15 -14.52 24.57
N PRO A 13 -22.77 -15.66 23.94
CA PRO A 13 -21.41 -15.85 23.48
C PRO A 13 -21.07 -14.72 22.50
N ALA A 14 -19.96 -14.02 22.76
CA ALA A 14 -19.46 -12.99 21.87
C ALA A 14 -19.44 -13.54 20.45
N SER A 15 -20.20 -12.91 19.54
CA SER A 15 -20.19 -13.26 18.11
C SER A 15 -18.75 -13.29 17.64
N ALA A 16 -18.27 -14.45 17.21
CA ALA A 16 -16.92 -14.58 16.67
C ALA A 16 -16.77 -13.56 15.53
N ALA A 17 -15.71 -12.76 15.58
CA ALA A 17 -15.41 -11.83 14.50
C ALA A 17 -15.34 -12.61 13.16
N PRO A 18 -15.76 -12.02 12.03
CA PRO A 18 -15.64 -12.69 10.74
C PRO A 18 -14.18 -12.79 10.32
N VAL A 19 -13.84 -13.84 9.55
CA VAL A 19 -12.57 -13.89 8.81
C VAL A 19 -12.50 -12.71 7.87
N ARG A 20 -11.33 -12.07 7.78
CA ARG A 20 -11.08 -11.00 6.82
C ARG A 20 -9.98 -11.41 5.86
N VAL A 21 -10.30 -11.36 4.57
CA VAL A 21 -9.32 -11.42 3.49
C VAL A 21 -9.19 -10.01 2.96
N ALA A 22 -7.98 -9.46 3.02
CA ALA A 22 -7.67 -8.15 2.47
C ALA A 22 -6.60 -8.34 1.39
N PRO A 23 -6.99 -8.37 0.10
CA PRO A 23 -6.03 -8.27 -0.98
C PRO A 23 -5.47 -6.84 -0.98
N ASP A 24 -4.15 -6.74 -0.96
CA ASP A 24 -3.40 -5.50 -1.16
C ASP A 24 -2.55 -5.72 -2.43
N ALA A 25 -3.25 -5.92 -3.55
CA ALA A 25 -2.63 -6.29 -4.83
C ALA A 25 -1.62 -5.22 -5.29
N ASP A 26 -1.93 -3.95 -5.02
CA ASP A 26 -1.03 -2.80 -5.26
C ASP A 26 0.29 -2.91 -4.48
N ARG A 27 0.34 -3.77 -3.46
CA ARG A 27 1.51 -4.05 -2.62
C ARG A 27 1.91 -5.51 -2.59
N GLY A 28 1.52 -6.26 -3.62
CA GLY A 28 1.98 -7.63 -3.83
C GLY A 28 1.54 -8.62 -2.75
N LEU A 29 0.60 -8.27 -1.86
CA LEU A 29 0.32 -9.03 -0.64
C LEU A 29 -1.15 -9.36 -0.47
N THR A 30 -1.43 -10.62 -0.14
CA THR A 30 -2.73 -11.05 0.40
C THR A 30 -2.59 -11.30 1.89
N SER A 31 -3.44 -10.67 2.69
CA SER A 31 -3.49 -10.92 4.13
C SER A 31 -4.80 -11.61 4.53
N VAL A 32 -4.68 -12.66 5.34
CA VAL A 32 -5.81 -13.42 5.87
C VAL A 32 -5.78 -13.37 7.38
N THR A 33 -6.75 -12.67 7.97
CA THR A 33 -6.89 -12.57 9.44
C THR A 33 -7.90 -13.58 9.94
N LEU A 34 -7.42 -14.52 10.74
CA LEU A 34 -8.19 -15.60 11.35
C LEU A 34 -8.39 -15.28 12.84
N PRO A 35 -9.62 -14.99 13.29
CA PRO A 35 -9.90 -14.72 14.69
C PRO A 35 -9.81 -15.99 15.53
N ALA A 36 -9.30 -15.84 16.76
CA ALA A 36 -9.18 -16.91 17.74
C ALA A 36 -9.64 -16.42 19.12
N PRO A 37 -10.06 -17.31 20.04
CA PRO A 37 -10.43 -16.88 21.40
C PRO A 37 -9.34 -16.10 22.15
N ALA A 38 -8.06 -16.39 21.87
CA ALA A 38 -6.91 -15.77 22.51
C ALA A 38 -6.35 -14.53 21.76
N GLY A 39 -6.97 -14.12 20.63
CA GLY A 39 -6.47 -13.02 19.81
C GLY A 39 -6.77 -13.23 18.33
N LYS A 40 -5.79 -12.97 17.47
CA LYS A 40 -5.91 -13.25 16.03
C LYS A 40 -4.58 -13.70 15.42
N LEU A 41 -4.68 -14.42 14.32
CA LEU A 41 -3.54 -14.86 13.50
C LEU A 41 -3.69 -14.25 12.11
N THR A 42 -2.63 -13.61 11.62
CA THR A 42 -2.58 -13.03 10.28
C THR A 42 -1.61 -13.84 9.44
N VAL A 43 -2.11 -14.43 8.36
CA VAL A 43 -1.29 -15.12 7.36
C VAL A 43 -1.02 -14.15 6.23
N TYR A 44 0.25 -13.96 5.90
CA TYR A 44 0.72 -13.14 4.78
C TYR A 44 1.15 -14.05 3.64
N LEU A 45 0.58 -13.82 2.47
CA LEU A 45 0.81 -14.57 1.24
C LEU A 45 1.11 -13.61 0.09
N PRO A 46 1.85 -14.03 -0.95
CA PRO A 46 1.95 -13.23 -2.17
C PRO A 46 0.57 -13.01 -2.80
N SER A 47 0.30 -11.84 -3.37
CA SER A 47 -0.95 -11.61 -4.10
C SER A 47 -0.97 -12.26 -5.48
N ASP A 48 0.20 -12.62 -5.99
CA ASP A 48 0.41 -13.20 -7.31
C ASP A 48 0.60 -14.72 -7.27
N MET A 49 0.18 -15.39 -6.18
CA MET A 49 0.20 -16.84 -6.06
C MET A 49 -0.36 -17.51 -7.31
N ALA A 50 0.41 -18.43 -7.90
CA ALA A 50 -0.02 -19.15 -9.09
C ALA A 50 0.28 -20.64 -9.01
N ALA A 51 -0.50 -21.43 -9.75
CA ALA A 51 -0.37 -22.89 -9.76
C ALA A 51 1.07 -23.33 -10.07
N GLY A 52 1.60 -24.26 -9.27
CA GLY A 52 2.95 -24.82 -9.43
C GLY A 52 4.08 -23.99 -8.80
N ASP A 53 3.82 -22.76 -8.36
CA ASP A 53 4.83 -21.95 -7.69
C ASP A 53 5.27 -22.60 -6.38
N THR A 54 6.56 -22.51 -6.09
CA THR A 54 6.99 -22.47 -4.68
C THR A 54 6.79 -21.04 -4.20
N ILE A 55 6.13 -20.87 -3.07
CA ILE A 55 5.99 -19.59 -2.40
C ILE A 55 6.44 -19.72 -0.95
N SER A 56 6.69 -18.56 -0.35
CA SER A 56 6.86 -18.44 1.09
C SER A 56 5.93 -17.37 1.64
N GLY A 57 5.53 -17.55 2.89
CA GLY A 57 4.66 -16.63 3.61
C GLY A 57 5.01 -16.58 5.09
N THR A 58 4.38 -15.67 5.82
CA THR A 58 4.58 -15.52 7.27
C THR A 58 3.27 -15.62 8.03
N VAL A 59 3.36 -16.03 9.30
CA VAL A 59 2.21 -16.05 10.21
C VAL A 59 2.55 -15.18 11.41
N VAL A 60 1.71 -14.17 11.67
CA VAL A 60 1.87 -13.25 12.81
C VAL A 60 0.74 -13.47 13.80
N ALA A 61 1.09 -13.72 15.06
CA ALA A 61 0.15 -13.83 16.16
C ALA A 61 0.01 -12.50 16.90
N GLU A 62 -1.23 -12.02 17.06
CA GLU A 62 -1.55 -10.82 17.84
C GLU A 62 -2.41 -11.24 19.04
N PRO A 63 -1.79 -11.50 20.21
CA PRO A 63 -2.50 -11.95 21.40
C PRO A 63 -3.38 -10.84 21.98
N ALA A 64 -4.61 -11.19 22.37
CA ALA A 64 -5.47 -10.30 23.15
C ALA A 64 -4.99 -10.22 24.61
N GLY A 65 -5.42 -9.19 25.34
CA GLY A 65 -5.16 -9.07 26.78
C GLY A 65 -4.95 -7.62 27.21
N ALA A 66 -5.53 -7.25 28.35
CA ALA A 66 -5.36 -5.93 28.93
C ALA A 66 -4.00 -5.81 29.63
N SER A 67 -3.50 -6.91 30.19
CA SER A 67 -2.19 -6.97 30.86
C SER A 67 -1.15 -7.75 30.05
N GLU A 68 0.12 -7.54 30.38
CA GLU A 68 1.23 -8.28 29.76
C GLU A 68 1.18 -9.77 30.10
N ALA A 69 0.77 -10.13 31.32
CA ALA A 69 0.61 -11.52 31.73
C ALA A 69 -0.48 -12.24 30.93
N GLU A 70 -1.61 -11.57 30.68
CA GLU A 70 -2.68 -12.09 29.82
C GLU A 70 -2.21 -12.24 28.37
N ARG A 71 -1.54 -11.22 27.81
CA ARG A 71 -0.99 -11.29 26.45
C ARG A 71 0.01 -12.42 26.29
N ARG A 72 0.88 -12.64 27.27
CA ARG A 72 1.85 -13.75 27.26
C ARG A 72 1.14 -15.12 27.26
N LYS A 73 0.18 -15.32 28.18
CA LYS A 73 -0.61 -16.57 28.22
C LYS A 73 -1.37 -16.82 26.91
N ASN A 74 -1.92 -15.75 26.34
CA ASN A 74 -2.62 -15.82 25.07
C ASN A 74 -1.67 -16.07 23.90
N SER A 75 -0.46 -15.54 23.94
CA SER A 75 0.61 -15.83 22.98
C SER A 75 0.96 -17.31 23.00
N ASP A 76 1.19 -17.90 24.17
CA ASP A 76 1.46 -19.34 24.32
C ASP A 76 0.30 -20.18 23.75
N THR A 77 -0.93 -19.72 23.97
CA THR A 77 -2.14 -20.38 23.44
C THR A 77 -2.19 -20.26 21.91
N LEU A 78 -1.88 -19.09 21.33
CA LEU A 78 -1.86 -18.85 19.88
C LEU A 78 -0.77 -19.70 19.19
N SER A 79 0.38 -19.89 19.82
CA SER A 79 1.46 -20.75 19.32
C SER A 79 1.06 -22.23 19.21
N GLY A 80 0.04 -22.68 19.96
CA GLY A 80 -0.48 -24.04 19.88
C GLY A 80 -1.42 -24.31 18.70
N TYR A 81 -1.90 -23.26 18.02
CA TYR A 81 -2.73 -23.43 16.83
C TYR A 81 -1.90 -23.86 15.61
N VAL A 82 -2.59 -24.40 14.62
CA VAL A 82 -2.00 -24.79 13.33
C VAL A 82 -2.77 -24.08 12.23
N ILE A 83 -2.06 -23.45 11.31
CA ILE A 83 -2.65 -22.94 10.06
C ILE A 83 -2.64 -24.08 9.05
N GLU A 84 -3.68 -24.24 8.26
CA GLU A 84 -3.73 -25.23 7.19
C GLU A 84 -3.95 -24.51 5.87
N ILE A 85 -3.14 -24.83 4.85
CA ILE A 85 -3.38 -24.42 3.46
C ILE A 85 -3.59 -25.69 2.64
N ASP A 86 -4.80 -25.89 2.11
CA ASP A 86 -5.22 -27.10 1.38
C ASP A 86 -4.77 -28.42 2.03
N ARG A 87 -5.08 -28.61 3.31
CA ARG A 87 -4.72 -29.80 4.10
C ARG A 87 -3.25 -29.96 4.44
N GLN A 88 -2.42 -28.98 4.10
CA GLN A 88 -1.03 -28.95 4.54
C GLN A 88 -0.91 -28.11 5.83
N PRO A 89 -0.57 -28.73 6.97
CA PRO A 89 -0.42 -28.02 8.22
C PRO A 89 0.87 -27.18 8.23
N LEU A 90 0.76 -25.94 8.70
CA LEU A 90 1.80 -24.97 8.89
C LEU A 90 1.84 -24.59 10.37
N ALA A 91 3.03 -24.67 10.97
CA ALA A 91 3.23 -24.22 12.33
C ALA A 91 3.12 -22.70 12.41
N VAL A 92 2.42 -22.20 13.43
CA VAL A 92 2.40 -20.75 13.74
C VAL A 92 3.78 -20.28 14.23
N THR A 93 4.53 -21.18 14.86
CA THR A 93 5.90 -20.94 15.36
C THR A 93 6.92 -21.34 14.29
N GLY A 94 7.58 -20.36 13.68
CA GLY A 94 8.57 -20.60 12.62
C GLY A 94 9.02 -19.34 11.87
N GLY A 95 8.28 -18.23 12.03
CA GLY A 95 8.56 -16.98 11.34
C GLY A 95 8.01 -16.99 9.91
N HIS A 96 8.48 -17.92 9.08
CA HIS A 96 8.00 -18.13 7.71
C HIS A 96 7.69 -19.60 7.44
N PHE A 97 6.97 -19.87 6.36
CA PHE A 97 6.71 -21.20 5.82
C PHE A 97 6.93 -21.20 4.31
N ARG A 98 7.22 -22.38 3.77
CA ARG A 98 7.30 -22.65 2.34
C ARG A 98 6.14 -23.54 1.91
N TYR A 99 5.55 -23.25 0.76
CA TYR A 99 4.36 -23.93 0.25
C TYR A 99 4.43 -24.07 -1.27
N VAL A 100 4.04 -25.24 -1.79
CA VAL A 100 3.92 -25.45 -3.24
C VAL A 100 2.45 -25.28 -3.61
N VAL A 101 2.16 -24.27 -4.43
CA VAL A 101 0.80 -23.91 -4.81
C VAL A 101 0.21 -24.99 -5.72
N PRO A 102 -0.92 -25.61 -5.35
CA PRO A 102 -1.54 -26.65 -6.16
C PRO A 102 -2.13 -26.08 -7.46
N ALA A 103 -2.31 -26.95 -8.46
CA ALA A 103 -3.04 -26.63 -9.67
C ALA A 103 -4.56 -26.59 -9.41
N ALA A 104 -4.99 -25.62 -8.60
CA ALA A 104 -6.38 -25.34 -8.28
C ALA A 104 -6.65 -23.85 -8.56
N GLY A 105 -7.92 -23.47 -8.77
CA GLY A 105 -8.30 -22.06 -8.88
C GLY A 105 -8.39 -21.33 -7.54
N LEU A 106 -8.42 -22.07 -6.43
CA LEU A 106 -8.58 -21.57 -5.07
C LEU A 106 -7.75 -22.41 -4.11
N ALA A 107 -7.14 -21.76 -3.10
CA ALA A 107 -6.59 -22.42 -1.93
C ALA A 107 -7.46 -22.15 -0.70
N THR A 108 -7.70 -23.18 0.11
CA THR A 108 -8.42 -23.07 1.38
C THR A 108 -7.44 -22.84 2.53
N ILE A 109 -7.64 -21.77 3.29
CA ILE A 109 -6.86 -21.45 4.48
C ILE A 109 -7.73 -21.66 5.71
N GLY A 110 -7.27 -22.49 6.65
CA GLY A 110 -8.00 -22.83 7.88
C GLY A 110 -7.16 -22.64 9.14
N LEU A 111 -7.84 -22.35 10.25
CA LEU A 111 -7.26 -22.35 11.60
C LEU A 111 -7.69 -23.60 12.36
N LEU A 112 -6.73 -24.39 12.81
CA LEU A 112 -6.94 -25.60 13.62
C LEU A 112 -6.52 -25.36 15.06
N ARG A 113 -7.23 -25.96 16.03
CA ARG A 113 -6.92 -25.83 17.47
C ARG A 113 -5.57 -26.43 17.86
N GLY A 114 -5.03 -27.34 17.05
CA GLY A 114 -3.73 -27.94 17.25
C GLY A 114 -3.48 -29.13 16.32
N PRO A 115 -2.27 -29.72 16.39
CA PRO A 115 -1.87 -30.85 15.56
C PRO A 115 -2.87 -32.02 15.68
N GLY A 116 -3.33 -32.56 14.55
CA GLY A 116 -4.28 -33.68 14.50
C GLY A 116 -5.77 -33.29 14.55
N SER A 117 -6.10 -32.00 14.75
CA SER A 117 -7.47 -31.52 14.57
C SER A 117 -7.88 -31.63 13.11
N ARG A 118 -9.02 -32.25 12.82
CA ARG A 118 -9.52 -32.44 11.44
C ARG A 118 -10.53 -31.39 10.97
N ARG A 119 -10.99 -30.53 11.88
CA ARG A 119 -12.01 -29.53 11.60
C ARG A 119 -11.45 -28.14 11.89
N PRO A 120 -11.40 -27.24 10.89
CA PRO A 120 -11.02 -25.86 11.13
C PRO A 120 -12.06 -25.17 12.02
N LEU A 121 -11.57 -24.36 12.96
CA LEU A 121 -12.39 -23.45 13.76
C LEU A 121 -12.98 -22.36 12.88
N VAL A 122 -12.17 -21.88 11.94
CA VAL A 122 -12.54 -20.87 10.97
C VAL A 122 -11.65 -21.03 9.73
N GLY A 123 -12.13 -20.60 8.57
CA GLY A 123 -11.36 -20.66 7.34
C GLY A 123 -11.96 -19.80 6.23
N THR A 124 -11.20 -19.64 5.16
CA THR A 124 -11.55 -18.86 3.98
C THR A 124 -10.86 -19.43 2.75
N GLN A 125 -11.20 -18.91 1.57
CA GLN A 125 -10.50 -19.20 0.33
C GLN A 125 -9.73 -17.97 -0.15
N VAL A 126 -8.60 -18.22 -0.82
CA VAL A 126 -7.83 -17.23 -1.56
C VAL A 126 -7.72 -17.66 -3.02
N LEU A 127 -7.63 -16.67 -3.92
CA LEU A 127 -7.50 -16.92 -5.35
C LEU A 127 -6.11 -17.47 -5.66
N ILE A 128 -6.05 -18.44 -6.58
CA ILE A 128 -4.82 -18.87 -7.23
C ILE A 128 -4.90 -18.42 -8.68
N ASN A 129 -3.88 -17.69 -9.12
CA ASN A 129 -3.79 -17.25 -10.50
C ASN A 129 -3.34 -18.39 -11.41
N PRO A 130 -3.72 -18.36 -12.71
CA PRO A 130 -3.08 -19.20 -13.71
C PRO A 130 -1.57 -18.99 -13.68
N GLN A 131 -0.78 -20.06 -13.85
CA GLN A 131 0.68 -19.99 -13.80
C GLN A 131 1.20 -18.96 -14.83
N PRO A 132 1.76 -17.83 -14.39
CA PRO A 132 2.43 -16.92 -15.30
C PRO A 132 3.80 -17.51 -15.68
N GLY A 133 4.42 -16.97 -16.73
CA GLY A 133 5.82 -17.26 -17.00
C GLY A 133 6.70 -16.86 -15.81
N PRO A 134 7.91 -17.45 -15.68
CA PRO A 134 8.87 -17.01 -14.68
C PRO A 134 9.18 -15.52 -14.88
N ALA A 135 9.44 -14.78 -13.80
CA ALA A 135 9.95 -13.43 -13.93
C ALA A 135 11.32 -13.49 -14.64
N THR A 136 11.47 -12.67 -15.68
CA THR A 136 12.73 -12.51 -16.40
C THR A 136 13.15 -11.05 -16.31
N GLY A 137 14.41 -10.80 -15.96
CA GLY A 137 14.96 -9.45 -15.91
C GLY A 137 15.71 -9.15 -14.62
N PRO A 138 16.19 -7.91 -14.47
CA PRO A 138 16.81 -7.46 -13.23
C PRO A 138 15.78 -7.32 -12.10
N ILE A 139 16.28 -7.29 -10.86
CA ILE A 139 15.48 -6.90 -9.71
C ILE A 139 15.15 -5.41 -9.80
N GLU A 140 13.86 -5.08 -9.69
CA GLU A 140 13.33 -3.72 -9.68
C GLU A 140 13.08 -3.26 -8.24
N LEU A 141 13.91 -2.32 -7.79
CA LEU A 141 13.80 -1.75 -6.46
C LEU A 141 12.75 -0.63 -6.41
N PRO A 142 11.84 -0.64 -5.42
CA PRO A 142 10.96 0.49 -5.18
C PRO A 142 11.80 1.69 -4.75
N LYS A 143 11.30 2.89 -5.05
CA LYS A 143 11.96 4.15 -4.64
C LYS A 143 11.37 4.74 -3.35
N LEU A 144 10.18 4.30 -2.97
CA LEU A 144 9.40 4.84 -1.87
C LEU A 144 8.77 3.72 -1.04
N GLY A 145 8.74 3.91 0.27
CA GLY A 145 7.95 3.11 1.19
C GLY A 145 7.33 3.96 2.28
N GLN A 146 6.41 3.34 3.01
CA GLN A 146 5.79 3.93 4.18
C GLN A 146 6.11 3.04 5.40
N GLY A 147 6.68 3.64 6.45
CA GLY A 147 7.03 2.96 7.69
C GLY A 147 5.88 2.09 8.22
N GLY A 148 6.23 0.87 8.62
CA GLY A 148 5.30 -0.13 9.14
C GLY A 148 4.42 -0.80 8.07
N ARG A 149 4.48 -0.38 6.80
CA ARG A 149 3.64 -0.93 5.73
C ARG A 149 4.42 -1.85 4.77
N PRO A 150 3.72 -2.75 4.07
CA PRO A 150 4.35 -3.58 3.05
C PRO A 150 4.89 -2.75 1.88
N VAL A 151 6.00 -3.19 1.30
CA VAL A 151 6.52 -2.75 0.02
C VAL A 151 6.97 -3.98 -0.78
N THR A 152 6.78 -3.93 -2.09
CA THR A 152 7.12 -5.02 -3.02
C THR A 152 8.40 -4.71 -3.77
N ILE A 153 9.23 -5.74 -3.93
CA ILE A 153 10.36 -5.75 -4.85
C ILE A 153 10.00 -6.74 -5.96
N HIS A 154 10.02 -6.30 -7.21
CA HIS A 154 9.76 -7.16 -8.37
C HIS A 154 11.05 -7.72 -8.93
N GLY A 155 11.02 -8.94 -9.45
CA GLY A 155 12.19 -9.56 -10.04
C GLY A 155 12.13 -11.08 -9.97
N PRO A 156 13.19 -11.77 -10.43
CA PRO A 156 13.31 -13.21 -10.31
C PRO A 156 13.69 -13.61 -8.87
N PHE A 157 12.78 -14.33 -8.21
CA PHE A 157 12.98 -14.94 -6.89
C PHE A 157 12.74 -16.46 -6.98
N ASP A 158 13.10 -17.23 -5.96
CA ASP A 158 12.84 -18.68 -5.95
C ASP A 158 11.64 -19.10 -5.09
N GLY A 159 11.06 -18.15 -4.33
CA GLY A 159 9.91 -18.39 -3.46
C GLY A 159 10.30 -18.93 -2.08
N ASP A 160 11.57 -18.86 -1.68
CA ASP A 160 12.10 -19.36 -0.41
C ASP A 160 12.71 -18.23 0.45
N LEU A 161 11.87 -17.67 1.33
CA LEU A 161 12.26 -16.61 2.26
C LEU A 161 13.44 -16.98 3.20
N ALA A 162 13.80 -18.27 3.31
CA ALA A 162 14.93 -18.69 4.13
C ALA A 162 16.28 -18.25 3.56
N ASN A 163 16.36 -17.95 2.26
CA ASN A 163 17.60 -17.54 1.59
C ASN A 163 17.62 -16.06 1.15
N THR A 164 16.49 -15.37 1.29
CA THR A 164 16.32 -13.96 0.97
C THR A 164 16.74 -13.07 2.14
N GLN A 165 17.46 -11.99 1.84
CA GLN A 165 17.81 -10.95 2.82
C GLN A 165 17.47 -9.59 2.27
N MET A 166 16.87 -8.75 3.09
CA MET A 166 16.51 -7.39 2.71
C MET A 166 16.91 -6.38 3.79
N THR A 167 17.32 -5.21 3.34
CA THR A 167 17.72 -4.11 4.22
C THR A 167 17.12 -2.79 3.76
N ILE A 168 16.71 -1.96 4.72
CA ILE A 168 16.35 -0.56 4.50
C ILE A 168 17.18 0.29 5.47
N GLY A 169 17.95 1.23 4.94
CA GLY A 169 18.88 2.05 5.73
C GLY A 169 19.91 1.24 6.51
N GLY A 170 20.41 0.17 5.90
CA GLY A 170 21.36 -0.76 6.53
C GLY A 170 20.77 -1.63 7.65
N ARG A 171 19.47 -1.51 7.95
CA ARG A 171 18.79 -2.34 8.95
C ARG A 171 18.06 -3.49 8.25
N PRO A 172 18.05 -4.72 8.81
CA PRO A 172 17.24 -5.81 8.30
C PRO A 172 15.75 -5.41 8.24
N ALA A 173 15.12 -5.66 7.10
CA ALA A 173 13.68 -5.48 6.93
C ALA A 173 12.96 -6.83 7.11
N ALA A 174 11.76 -6.79 7.70
CA ALA A 174 11.00 -8.01 7.95
C ALA A 174 10.33 -8.50 6.66
N LEU A 175 10.77 -9.66 6.17
CA LEU A 175 10.14 -10.34 5.03
C LEU A 175 8.74 -10.82 5.43
N LEU A 176 7.77 -10.65 4.53
CA LEU A 176 6.36 -11.01 4.75
C LEU A 176 5.91 -12.17 3.88
N ALA A 177 6.31 -12.16 2.61
CA ALA A 177 5.94 -13.17 1.63
C ALA A 177 6.88 -13.13 0.41
N GLU A 178 6.96 -14.22 -0.32
CA GLU A 178 7.70 -14.31 -1.58
C GLU A 178 7.05 -15.29 -2.55
N SER A 179 7.06 -14.92 -3.83
CA SER A 179 6.75 -15.78 -4.98
C SER A 179 7.92 -15.71 -5.97
N PRO A 180 7.95 -16.54 -7.02
CA PRO A 180 9.03 -16.49 -8.01
C PRO A 180 9.18 -15.17 -8.77
N ARG A 181 8.27 -14.20 -8.59
CA ARG A 181 8.22 -12.94 -9.35
C ARG A 181 8.32 -11.70 -8.48
N ALA A 182 8.19 -11.85 -7.16
CA ALA A 182 8.25 -10.74 -6.24
C ALA A 182 8.49 -11.20 -4.81
N ALA A 183 9.14 -10.33 -4.05
CA ALA A 183 9.26 -10.47 -2.62
C ALA A 183 8.64 -9.24 -1.93
N VAL A 184 7.94 -9.48 -0.83
CA VAL A 184 7.24 -8.45 -0.06
C VAL A 184 7.85 -8.37 1.33
N LEU A 185 8.19 -7.16 1.75
CA LEU A 185 8.73 -6.86 3.06
C LEU A 185 7.91 -5.79 3.76
N ARG A 186 8.01 -5.71 5.08
CA ARG A 186 7.55 -4.58 5.87
C ARG A 186 8.64 -3.52 5.93
N CYS A 187 8.35 -2.30 5.47
CA CYS A 187 9.22 -1.16 5.72
C CYS A 187 9.38 -0.96 7.23
N PRO A 188 10.62 -0.83 7.74
CA PRO A 188 10.82 -0.51 9.15
C PRO A 188 10.27 0.89 9.46
N ASP A 189 9.91 1.15 10.71
CA ASP A 189 9.47 2.49 11.13
C ASP A 189 10.63 3.52 11.11
N GLU A 190 11.87 3.04 11.11
CA GLU A 190 13.08 3.86 11.06
C GLU A 190 14.24 3.16 10.30
N PRO A 191 15.16 3.92 9.67
CA PRO A 191 15.20 5.38 9.61
C PRO A 191 14.13 5.96 8.67
N LEU A 192 13.70 7.19 8.95
CA LEU A 192 12.84 7.98 8.06
C LEU A 192 13.70 8.83 7.12
N GLY A 193 13.14 9.17 5.96
CA GLY A 193 13.79 10.03 4.98
C GLY A 193 14.56 9.29 3.89
N ALA A 194 15.51 10.00 3.29
CA ALA A 194 16.37 9.47 2.23
C ALA A 194 17.26 8.37 2.80
N THR A 195 17.27 7.22 2.15
CA THR A 195 18.00 6.04 2.59
C THR A 195 18.30 5.12 1.40
N GLU A 196 18.72 3.89 1.67
CA GLU A 196 18.93 2.86 0.65
C GLU A 196 18.08 1.63 0.95
N ILE A 197 17.61 0.98 -0.10
CA ILE A 197 17.03 -0.36 -0.04
C ILE A 197 18.00 -1.33 -0.70
N GLY A 198 18.15 -2.50 -0.09
CA GLY A 198 18.98 -3.58 -0.59
C GLY A 198 18.26 -4.91 -0.48
N VAL A 199 18.49 -5.77 -1.47
CA VAL A 199 18.02 -7.15 -1.49
C VAL A 199 19.14 -8.07 -1.96
N GLN A 200 19.23 -9.23 -1.32
CA GLN A 200 20.08 -10.33 -1.71
C GLN A 200 19.23 -11.60 -1.75
N GLU A 201 19.25 -12.26 -2.89
CA GLU A 201 18.48 -13.48 -3.18
C GLU A 201 19.46 -14.50 -3.78
N GLY A 202 19.92 -15.45 -2.97
CA GLY A 202 21.01 -16.36 -3.33
C GLY A 202 22.26 -15.60 -3.83
N HIS A 203 22.53 -15.67 -5.15
CA HIS A 203 23.64 -14.98 -5.81
C HIS A 203 23.26 -13.62 -6.42
N GLN A 204 21.99 -13.29 -6.48
CA GLN A 204 21.51 -12.02 -7.00
C GLN A 204 21.56 -10.96 -5.90
N ARG A 205 21.95 -9.74 -6.26
CA ARG A 205 21.98 -8.60 -5.35
C ARG A 205 21.58 -7.34 -6.09
N ALA A 206 20.72 -6.54 -5.47
CA ALA A 206 20.40 -5.20 -5.92
C ALA A 206 20.43 -4.25 -4.71
N GLN A 207 20.89 -3.03 -4.94
CA GLN A 207 20.87 -1.95 -3.95
C GLN A 207 20.62 -0.64 -4.68
N GLY A 208 19.85 0.26 -4.06
CA GLY A 208 19.48 1.50 -4.70
C GLY A 208 18.89 2.52 -3.72
N PRO A 209 18.71 3.77 -4.20
CA PRO A 209 18.13 4.82 -3.40
C PRO A 209 16.68 4.49 -3.03
N PHE A 210 16.32 4.81 -1.80
CA PHE A 210 14.99 4.59 -1.25
C PHE A 210 14.59 5.76 -0.37
N ARG A 211 13.30 6.00 -0.21
CA ARG A 211 12.78 6.94 0.77
C ARG A 211 11.74 6.25 1.64
N ASN A 212 11.98 6.28 2.94
CA ASN A 212 11.04 5.72 3.91
C ASN A 212 10.27 6.86 4.58
N LEU A 213 8.97 6.94 4.33
CA LEU A 213 8.11 8.00 4.85
C LEU A 213 7.29 7.52 6.03
N GLU A 214 7.01 8.42 6.95
CA GLU A 214 6.03 8.19 8.00
C GLU A 214 4.71 8.89 7.63
N LEU A 215 3.58 8.25 7.92
CA LEU A 215 2.27 8.90 7.92
C LEU A 215 1.55 8.58 9.23
N ARG A 216 1.27 9.61 10.02
CA ARG A 216 0.45 9.54 11.23
C ARG A 216 -0.85 10.29 11.00
N LEU A 217 -1.97 9.62 11.23
CA LEU A 217 -3.29 10.22 11.22
C LEU A 217 -3.76 10.39 12.66
N HIS A 218 -4.24 11.58 13.00
CA HIS A 218 -4.79 11.88 14.31
C HIS A 218 -6.12 12.62 14.18
N ALA A 219 -7.11 12.21 14.97
CA ALA A 219 -8.35 12.95 15.14
C ALA A 219 -8.73 12.93 16.62
N PRO A 220 -9.04 14.08 17.25
CA PRO A 220 -9.46 14.13 18.65
C PRO A 220 -10.70 13.29 18.96
N LYS A 221 -11.60 13.16 17.98
CA LYS A 221 -12.80 12.30 18.05
C LYS A 221 -12.88 11.40 16.82
N THR A 222 -13.17 10.13 17.03
CA THR A 222 -13.44 9.14 15.97
C THR A 222 -14.90 8.68 15.94
N ALA A 223 -15.72 9.23 16.83
CA ALA A 223 -17.17 9.09 16.84
C ALA A 223 -17.80 10.48 16.93
N LEU A 224 -18.75 10.76 16.04
CA LEU A 224 -19.38 12.08 15.93
C LEU A 224 -20.90 11.93 15.97
N GLN A 225 -21.57 12.94 16.52
CA GLN A 225 -23.00 13.16 16.34
C GLN A 225 -23.27 13.85 14.99
N GLN A 226 -24.53 13.86 14.57
CA GLN A 226 -24.93 14.62 13.38
C GLN A 226 -24.63 16.12 13.56
N GLY A 227 -23.92 16.70 12.60
CA GLY A 227 -23.52 18.11 12.61
C GLY A 227 -22.29 18.43 13.46
N GLU A 228 -21.83 17.49 14.30
CA GLU A 228 -20.61 17.66 15.08
C GLU A 228 -19.37 17.65 14.16
N THR A 229 -18.36 18.43 14.53
CA THR A 229 -17.09 18.49 13.78
C THR A 229 -15.91 18.06 14.64
N THR A 230 -14.87 17.57 13.97
CA THR A 230 -13.52 17.34 14.51
C THR A 230 -12.50 17.69 13.44
N THR A 231 -11.22 17.76 13.79
CA THR A 231 -10.13 17.84 12.83
C THR A 231 -9.53 16.46 12.59
N LEU A 232 -9.07 16.24 11.36
CA LEU A 232 -8.13 15.18 10.99
C LEU A 232 -6.80 15.85 10.67
N ASP A 233 -5.76 15.49 11.41
CA ASP A 233 -4.38 15.90 11.16
C ASP A 233 -3.60 14.73 10.56
N ALA A 234 -3.16 14.89 9.32
CA ALA A 234 -2.27 13.96 8.64
C ALA A 234 -0.84 14.51 8.69
N ARG A 235 -0.01 13.98 9.60
CA ARG A 235 1.41 14.33 9.71
C ARG A 235 2.24 13.35 8.91
N ILE A 236 3.05 13.88 7.99
CA ILE A 236 3.95 13.15 7.13
C ILE A 236 5.39 13.49 7.54
N GLY A 237 6.21 12.47 7.76
CA GLY A 237 7.63 12.62 8.14
C GLY A 237 8.56 11.97 7.12
N GLY A 238 9.85 12.35 7.15
CA GLY A 238 10.86 11.84 6.21
C GLY A 238 10.91 12.59 4.88
N LEU A 239 10.42 13.82 4.85
CA LEU A 239 10.43 14.69 3.67
C LEU A 239 11.67 15.60 3.61
N GLN A 240 12.66 15.44 4.51
CA GLN A 240 13.87 16.28 4.45
C GLN A 240 14.58 16.13 3.10
N PRO A 241 15.03 17.23 2.47
CA PRO A 241 15.97 17.22 1.35
C PRO A 241 17.16 16.34 1.68
N GLY A 242 17.41 15.30 0.88
CA GLY A 242 18.57 14.42 1.06
C GLY A 242 19.69 14.80 0.11
N THR A 243 20.94 14.77 0.57
CA THR A 243 22.12 14.85 -0.31
C THR A 243 22.06 13.73 -1.35
N GLY A 244 21.97 14.10 -2.64
CA GLY A 244 21.83 13.17 -3.76
C GLY A 244 20.40 12.66 -4.02
N SER A 245 19.38 13.23 -3.36
CA SER A 245 17.99 12.75 -3.43
C SER A 245 17.06 13.76 -4.11
N LEU A 246 16.23 13.21 -4.99
CA LEU A 246 15.25 13.76 -5.92
C LEU A 246 14.16 14.70 -5.34
N ILE A 247 14.32 15.29 -4.16
CA ILE A 247 13.27 16.17 -3.57
C ILE A 247 13.15 17.51 -4.28
N GLU A 248 14.13 17.92 -5.10
CA GLU A 248 13.90 19.08 -5.95
C GLU A 248 12.83 18.83 -7.03
N THR A 249 12.47 17.56 -7.32
CA THR A 249 11.54 17.23 -8.42
C THR A 249 10.48 16.16 -8.08
N GLU A 250 10.61 15.41 -6.99
CA GLU A 250 9.63 14.39 -6.60
C GLU A 250 8.47 15.00 -5.82
N ILE A 251 7.32 15.06 -6.50
CA ILE A 251 6.02 15.34 -5.90
C ILE A 251 5.58 14.04 -5.23
N PHE A 252 5.11 14.12 -3.98
CA PHE A 252 4.43 13.00 -3.32
C PHE A 252 2.93 13.22 -3.38
N GLU A 253 2.16 12.15 -3.30
CA GLU A 253 0.72 12.24 -3.14
C GLU A 253 0.29 11.54 -1.86
N LEU A 254 -0.43 12.29 -1.01
CA LEU A 254 -1.19 11.73 0.09
C LEU A 254 -2.59 11.39 -0.40
N ARG A 255 -2.90 10.09 -0.45
CA ARG A 255 -4.26 9.63 -0.70
C ARG A 255 -4.97 9.34 0.62
N LEU A 256 -6.11 9.99 0.84
CA LEU A 256 -6.98 9.80 2.01
C LEU A 256 -8.28 9.13 1.58
N VAL A 257 -8.72 8.14 2.36
CA VAL A 257 -10.01 7.46 2.19
C VAL A 257 -10.72 7.43 3.54
N ALA A 258 -11.86 8.11 3.62
CA ALA A 258 -12.71 8.21 4.80
C ALA A 258 -13.95 7.32 4.65
N GLU A 259 -14.26 6.55 5.69
CA GLU A 259 -15.40 5.65 5.78
C GLU A 259 -16.23 5.95 7.03
N GLY A 260 -17.55 5.72 6.94
CA GLY A 260 -18.50 5.96 8.03
C GLY A 260 -19.43 7.16 7.76
N PRO A 261 -20.28 7.53 8.74
CA PRO A 261 -21.29 8.57 8.57
C PRO A 261 -20.68 9.97 8.74
N ILE A 262 -19.66 10.29 7.92
CA ILE A 262 -18.96 11.58 7.93
C ILE A 262 -18.84 12.19 6.52
N GLN A 263 -18.53 13.48 6.50
CA GLN A 263 -18.04 14.21 5.36
C GLN A 263 -16.69 14.84 5.71
N LEU A 264 -15.64 14.44 4.99
CA LEU A 264 -14.30 15.02 5.09
C LEU A 264 -14.21 16.25 4.16
N GLN A 265 -13.61 17.34 4.65
CA GLN A 265 -13.35 18.55 3.86
C GLN A 265 -12.53 18.21 2.63
N GLY A 266 -13.03 18.50 1.42
CA GLY A 266 -12.41 18.10 0.15
C GLY A 266 -12.92 16.76 -0.40
N GLY A 267 -13.86 16.09 0.27
CA GLY A 267 -14.46 14.82 -0.13
C GLY A 267 -13.94 13.63 0.67
N ASN A 268 -14.68 12.52 0.69
CA ASN A 268 -14.30 11.32 1.45
C ASN A 268 -13.19 10.49 0.77
N VAL A 269 -12.84 10.81 -0.47
CA VAL A 269 -11.66 10.27 -1.15
C VAL A 269 -10.91 11.47 -1.73
N GLN A 270 -9.64 11.61 -1.36
CA GLN A 270 -8.79 12.72 -1.80
C GLN A 270 -7.43 12.21 -2.23
N ALA A 271 -6.88 12.86 -3.24
CA ALA A 271 -5.48 12.82 -3.63
C ALA A 271 -4.92 14.21 -3.40
N VAL A 272 -4.01 14.35 -2.43
CA VAL A 272 -3.44 15.64 -2.03
C VAL A 272 -1.98 15.66 -2.46
N PRO A 273 -1.62 16.49 -3.47
CA PRO A 273 -0.23 16.67 -3.83
C PRO A 273 0.53 17.33 -2.68
N ILE A 274 1.76 16.87 -2.46
CA ILE A 274 2.70 17.39 -1.48
C ILE A 274 3.81 18.07 -2.25
N GLU A 275 3.88 19.38 -2.13
CA GLU A 275 4.94 20.17 -2.74
C GLU A 275 6.13 20.31 -1.80
N PRO A 276 7.37 20.35 -2.32
CA PRO A 276 8.56 20.62 -1.52
C PRO A 276 8.45 21.92 -0.70
N SER A 277 7.78 22.94 -1.25
CA SER A 277 7.54 24.25 -0.62
C SER A 277 6.73 24.16 0.69
N GLN A 278 5.93 23.10 0.85
CA GLN A 278 5.07 22.89 2.02
C GLN A 278 5.81 22.20 3.17
N VAL A 279 6.98 21.60 2.89
CA VAL A 279 7.73 20.82 3.87
C VAL A 279 8.41 21.74 4.86
N GLY A 280 8.16 21.52 6.15
CA GLY A 280 8.82 22.25 7.23
C GLY A 280 10.32 21.97 7.30
N GLY A 281 11.07 22.84 7.97
CA GLY A 281 12.52 22.67 8.15
C GLY A 281 12.94 21.40 8.90
N ASP A 282 12.00 20.75 9.62
CA ASP A 282 12.17 19.45 10.25
C ASP A 282 11.98 18.27 9.27
N GLY A 283 11.67 18.53 8.00
CA GLY A 283 11.32 17.52 7.00
C GLY A 283 9.99 16.85 7.24
N ALA A 284 9.05 17.55 7.87
CA ALA A 284 7.69 17.07 8.06
C ALA A 284 6.67 18.05 7.46
N LEU A 285 5.51 17.52 7.13
CA LEU A 285 4.33 18.29 6.68
C LEU A 285 3.14 17.83 7.50
N THR A 286 2.28 18.77 7.92
CA THR A 286 0.98 18.44 8.53
C THR A 286 -0.13 19.03 7.67
N ILE A 287 -1.03 18.15 7.22
CA ILE A 287 -2.22 18.52 6.47
C ILE A 287 -3.44 18.34 7.38
N SER A 288 -4.14 19.43 7.68
CA SER A 288 -5.37 19.40 8.48
C SER A 288 -6.60 19.47 7.59
N ARG A 289 -7.64 18.71 7.95
CA ARG A 289 -8.96 18.71 7.31
C ARG A 289 -10.06 18.73 8.35
N GLU A 290 -11.11 19.51 8.12
CA GLU A 290 -12.34 19.38 8.91
C GLU A 290 -13.06 18.06 8.57
N VAL A 291 -13.58 17.39 9.59
CA VAL A 291 -14.45 16.23 9.48
C VAL A 291 -15.79 16.59 10.12
N ARG A 292 -16.90 16.38 9.41
CA ARG A 292 -18.25 16.65 9.90
C ARG A 292 -19.08 15.36 9.95
N GLY A 293 -19.74 15.09 11.07
CA GLY A 293 -20.70 13.99 11.18
C GLY A 293 -21.96 14.27 10.38
N VAL A 294 -22.35 13.36 9.49
CA VAL A 294 -23.63 13.43 8.75
C VAL A 294 -24.73 12.62 9.44
N ALA A 295 -24.35 11.64 10.26
CA ALA A 295 -25.22 10.92 11.18
C ALA A 295 -24.39 10.44 12.40
N PRO A 296 -25.02 10.06 13.52
CA PRO A 296 -24.30 9.51 14.66
C PRO A 296 -23.54 8.22 14.31
N GLY A 297 -22.25 8.15 14.63
CA GLY A 297 -21.47 6.92 14.47
C GLY A 297 -19.96 7.10 14.51
N THR A 298 -19.25 5.98 14.46
CA THR A 298 -17.78 5.93 14.34
C THR A 298 -17.36 6.07 12.88
N PHE A 299 -16.23 6.72 12.64
CA PHE A 299 -15.60 6.79 11.33
C PHE A 299 -14.16 6.28 11.38
N ASN A 300 -13.63 5.97 10.20
CA ASN A 300 -12.24 5.59 10.00
C ASN A 300 -11.67 6.37 8.82
N VAL A 301 -10.41 6.79 8.91
CA VAL A 301 -9.69 7.38 7.78
C VAL A 301 -8.41 6.62 7.57
N GLN A 302 -8.20 6.15 6.34
CA GLN A 302 -6.97 5.53 5.91
C GLN A 302 -6.18 6.53 5.06
N GLY A 303 -4.86 6.48 5.18
CA GLY A 303 -3.97 7.29 4.38
C GLY A 303 -2.87 6.44 3.77
N THR A 304 -2.52 6.71 2.52
CA THR A 304 -1.41 6.08 1.80
C THR A 304 -0.55 7.16 1.17
N LEU A 305 0.76 6.99 1.25
CA LEU A 305 1.71 7.81 0.51
C LEU A 305 2.17 7.05 -0.73
N GLN A 306 2.22 7.75 -1.85
CA GLN A 306 2.77 7.24 -3.10
C GLN A 306 3.64 8.30 -3.76
N ALA A 307 4.54 7.86 -4.64
CA ALA A 307 5.21 8.79 -5.53
C ALA A 307 4.13 9.45 -6.38
N GLY A 308 4.06 10.77 -6.34
CA GLY A 308 3.22 11.52 -7.24
C GLY A 308 3.71 11.32 -8.66
N ALA A 309 2.82 11.51 -9.62
CA ALA A 309 3.24 11.58 -11.00
C ALA A 309 4.26 12.74 -11.12
N VAL A 310 5.47 12.43 -11.61
CA VAL A 310 6.49 13.45 -11.85
C VAL A 310 6.25 14.00 -13.25
N ILE A 311 6.18 15.32 -13.39
CA ILE A 311 6.24 15.97 -14.69
C ILE A 311 7.64 15.72 -15.24
N LYS A 312 7.78 14.72 -16.10
CA LYS A 312 9.00 14.48 -16.84
C LYS A 312 9.08 15.50 -17.97
N ASP A 313 10.28 16.03 -18.20
CA ASP A 313 10.53 16.80 -19.40
C ASP A 313 10.55 15.86 -20.60
N ASP A 314 9.96 16.30 -21.70
CA ASP A 314 10.10 15.62 -22.97
C ASP A 314 11.60 15.56 -23.34
N PRO A 315 12.17 14.36 -23.59
CA PRO A 315 13.60 14.20 -23.78
C PRO A 315 14.14 14.89 -25.03
N LEU A 316 13.27 15.27 -25.99
CA LEU A 316 13.67 15.93 -27.22
C LEU A 316 13.31 17.42 -27.24
N VAL A 317 12.43 17.89 -26.33
CA VAL A 317 12.03 19.30 -26.29
C VAL A 317 12.12 19.83 -24.86
N PRO A 318 13.18 20.58 -24.53
CA PRO A 318 13.35 21.18 -23.22
C PRO A 318 12.14 22.02 -22.81
N GLY A 319 11.61 21.75 -21.62
CA GLY A 319 10.45 22.45 -21.05
C GLY A 319 9.08 22.01 -21.60
N ALA A 320 9.01 21.07 -22.54
CA ALA A 320 7.78 20.35 -22.81
C ALA A 320 7.59 19.19 -21.83
N ILE A 321 6.36 18.75 -21.64
CA ILE A 321 5.99 17.63 -20.75
C ILE A 321 6.04 16.34 -21.57
N ASP A 322 6.69 15.32 -21.04
CA ASP A 322 6.60 13.96 -21.56
C ASP A 322 5.20 13.40 -21.26
N LEU A 323 4.45 13.10 -22.32
CA LEU A 323 3.08 12.59 -22.23
C LEU A 323 3.00 11.05 -22.29
N ASN A 324 4.13 10.36 -22.24
CA ASN A 324 4.15 8.90 -22.19
C ASN A 324 3.55 8.41 -20.87
N GLY A 325 2.52 7.55 -20.96
CA GLY A 325 1.77 7.06 -19.81
C GLY A 325 0.70 8.01 -19.27
N ILE A 326 0.43 9.14 -19.96
CA ILE A 326 -0.69 10.03 -19.64
C ILE A 326 -1.86 9.68 -20.55
N ASP A 327 -2.86 8.99 -20.02
CA ASP A 327 -3.98 8.47 -20.81
C ASP A 327 -5.16 9.43 -20.89
N GLY A 328 -5.25 10.40 -19.96
CA GLY A 328 -6.29 11.42 -19.98
C GLY A 328 -5.85 12.79 -19.48
N TYR A 329 -6.64 13.81 -19.83
CA TYR A 329 -6.39 15.19 -19.38
C TYR A 329 -6.46 15.35 -17.86
N LYS A 330 -7.20 14.48 -17.15
CA LYS A 330 -7.24 14.50 -15.68
C LYS A 330 -5.90 14.10 -15.06
N ASP A 331 -5.23 13.11 -15.62
CA ASP A 331 -3.90 12.68 -15.17
C ASP A 331 -2.88 13.80 -15.40
N LEU A 332 -2.99 14.48 -16.56
CA LEU A 332 -2.19 15.68 -16.84
C LEU A 332 -2.50 16.82 -15.86
N LEU A 333 -3.75 17.04 -15.47
CA LEU A 333 -4.10 18.07 -14.48
C LEU A 333 -3.55 17.75 -13.09
N VAL A 334 -3.54 16.48 -12.68
CA VAL A 334 -2.92 16.03 -11.42
C VAL A 334 -1.42 16.33 -11.47
N LEU A 335 -0.75 15.97 -12.55
CA LEU A 335 0.66 16.28 -12.79
C LEU A 335 0.94 17.78 -12.68
N LEU A 336 0.18 18.59 -13.42
CA LEU A 336 0.32 20.04 -13.47
C LEU A 336 0.01 20.75 -12.16
N SER A 337 -0.74 20.12 -11.24
CA SER A 337 -1.13 20.74 -9.97
C SER A 337 0.06 21.14 -9.09
N ALA A 338 1.23 20.53 -9.31
CA ALA A 338 2.46 20.84 -8.60
C ALA A 338 3.24 22.06 -9.15
N LEU A 339 2.75 22.69 -10.21
CA LEU A 339 3.38 23.86 -10.82
C LEU A 339 2.55 25.12 -10.52
N ASN A 340 3.23 26.26 -10.38
CA ASN A 340 2.55 27.55 -10.37
C ASN A 340 1.87 27.84 -11.73
N ASP A 341 0.91 28.77 -11.76
CA ASP A 341 0.11 29.05 -12.96
C ASP A 341 0.97 29.42 -14.18
N GLU A 342 1.99 30.26 -14.00
CA GLU A 342 2.88 30.70 -15.08
C GLU A 342 3.66 29.53 -15.68
N GLU A 343 4.21 28.66 -14.83
CA GLU A 343 4.97 27.49 -15.24
C GLU A 343 4.08 26.42 -15.88
N ARG A 344 2.85 26.22 -15.38
CA ARG A 344 1.86 25.35 -16.04
C ARG A 344 1.58 25.81 -17.45
N GLU A 345 1.23 27.09 -17.61
CA GLU A 345 0.89 27.65 -18.91
C GLU A 345 2.09 27.55 -19.87
N ARG A 346 3.28 27.94 -19.41
CA ARG A 346 4.53 27.87 -20.18
C ARG A 346 4.80 26.44 -20.67
N ARG A 347 4.72 25.45 -19.78
CA ARG A 347 4.98 24.04 -20.12
C ARG A 347 3.90 23.46 -21.03
N LEU A 348 2.63 23.77 -20.80
CA LEU A 348 1.54 23.34 -21.68
C LEU A 348 1.69 23.88 -23.10
N LYS A 349 2.00 25.18 -23.25
CA LYS A 349 2.28 25.81 -24.54
C LYS A 349 3.49 25.19 -25.24
N ALA A 350 4.58 24.95 -24.51
CA ALA A 350 5.77 24.29 -25.04
C ALA A 350 5.44 22.87 -25.54
N THR A 351 4.67 22.11 -24.75
CA THR A 351 4.23 20.75 -25.09
C THR A 351 3.34 20.73 -26.33
N LEU A 352 2.34 21.61 -26.39
CA LEU A 352 1.43 21.68 -27.53
C LEU A 352 2.17 22.06 -28.82
N LYS A 353 3.12 23.01 -28.74
CA LYS A 353 3.99 23.38 -29.86
C LYS A 353 4.84 22.19 -30.32
N ALA A 354 5.45 21.45 -29.39
CA ALA A 354 6.26 20.28 -29.69
C ALA A 354 5.45 19.18 -30.40
N LEU A 355 4.24 18.89 -29.91
CA LEU A 355 3.34 17.90 -30.51
C LEU A 355 2.91 18.30 -31.91
N ARG A 356 2.52 19.57 -32.13
CA ARG A 356 2.14 20.09 -33.45
C ARG A 356 3.28 19.94 -34.46
N GLN A 357 4.51 20.27 -34.04
CA GLN A 357 5.69 20.12 -34.90
C GLN A 357 5.93 18.64 -35.26
N ARG A 358 5.95 17.74 -34.27
CA ARG A 358 6.15 16.29 -34.52
C ARG A 358 5.05 15.69 -35.39
N HIS A 359 3.81 16.14 -35.22
CA HIS A 359 2.68 15.65 -36.02
C HIS A 359 2.84 16.07 -37.49
N ALA A 360 3.34 17.27 -37.75
CA ALA A 360 3.66 17.72 -39.10
C ALA A 360 4.80 16.91 -39.73
N ASP A 361 5.82 16.56 -38.93
CA ASP A 361 7.01 15.84 -39.38
C ASP A 361 6.79 14.31 -39.47
N ALA A 362 5.77 13.77 -38.79
CA ALA A 362 5.48 12.35 -38.78
C ALA A 362 5.06 11.84 -40.17
N THR A 363 5.62 10.70 -40.57
CA THR A 363 5.28 10.01 -41.82
C THR A 363 4.42 8.78 -41.58
N ASP A 364 4.52 8.17 -40.40
CA ASP A 364 3.71 7.03 -39.98
C ASP A 364 2.33 7.46 -39.47
N GLN A 365 1.27 6.77 -39.91
CA GLN A 365 -0.11 7.11 -39.55
C GLN A 365 -0.42 6.80 -38.07
N GLY A 366 0.08 5.69 -37.54
CA GLY A 366 -0.13 5.33 -36.13
C GLY A 366 0.49 6.37 -35.19
N MET A 367 1.67 6.87 -35.53
CA MET A 367 2.31 7.98 -34.83
C MET A 367 1.49 9.28 -34.92
N LYS A 368 0.93 9.62 -36.09
CA LYS A 368 0.06 10.80 -36.23
C LYS A 368 -1.17 10.70 -35.35
N ASP A 369 -1.84 9.56 -35.35
CA ASP A 369 -3.05 9.34 -34.55
C ASP A 369 -2.73 9.44 -33.05
N TRP A 370 -1.61 8.86 -32.61
CA TRP A 370 -1.13 8.99 -31.24
C TRP A 370 -0.84 10.45 -30.86
N LEU A 371 -0.11 11.19 -31.71
CA LEU A 371 0.20 12.61 -31.49
C LEU A 371 -1.07 13.47 -31.45
N ALA A 372 -2.05 13.19 -32.32
CA ALA A 372 -3.33 13.89 -32.35
C ALA A 372 -4.13 13.69 -31.04
N GLU A 373 -4.12 12.48 -30.49
CA GLU A 373 -4.74 12.22 -29.19
C GLU A 373 -4.02 12.95 -28.06
N LYS A 374 -2.68 12.94 -28.05
CA LYS A 374 -1.92 13.71 -27.05
C LYS A 374 -2.17 15.21 -27.14
N MET A 375 -2.33 15.77 -28.35
CA MET A 375 -2.74 17.18 -28.53
C MET A 375 -4.11 17.44 -27.91
N ARG A 376 -5.10 16.55 -28.10
CA ARG A 376 -6.43 16.68 -27.47
C ARG A 376 -6.36 16.71 -25.95
N ILE A 377 -5.53 15.85 -25.35
CA ILE A 377 -5.30 15.81 -23.90
C ILE A 377 -4.78 17.16 -23.40
N VAL A 378 -3.76 17.70 -24.07
CA VAL A 378 -3.13 18.99 -23.72
C VAL A 378 -4.10 20.15 -23.90
N GLU A 379 -4.78 20.25 -25.04
CA GLU A 379 -5.75 21.32 -25.32
C GLU A 379 -6.90 21.30 -24.31
N LYS A 380 -7.41 20.12 -23.96
CA LYS A 380 -8.47 20.01 -22.95
C LYS A 380 -8.00 20.41 -21.55
N ALA A 381 -6.75 20.12 -21.20
CA ALA A 381 -6.16 20.61 -19.95
C ALA A 381 -6.02 22.14 -19.96
N MET A 382 -5.54 22.73 -21.06
CA MET A 382 -5.45 24.19 -21.23
C MET A 382 -6.81 24.87 -21.13
N ASP A 383 -7.84 24.35 -21.82
CA ASP A 383 -9.20 24.86 -21.74
C ASP A 383 -9.75 24.80 -20.30
N THR A 384 -9.47 23.69 -19.58
CA THR A 384 -9.92 23.50 -18.20
C THR A 384 -9.27 24.50 -17.24
N LEU A 385 -8.02 24.88 -17.51
CA LEU A 385 -7.26 25.84 -16.71
C LEU A 385 -7.46 27.30 -17.17
N GLY A 386 -8.17 27.53 -18.29
CA GLY A 386 -8.40 28.86 -18.84
C GLY A 386 -7.19 29.47 -19.55
N TYR A 387 -6.29 28.64 -20.09
CA TYR A 387 -5.11 29.10 -20.83
C TYR A 387 -5.36 29.16 -22.34
N ASP A 388 -4.77 30.15 -23.00
CA ASP A 388 -4.81 30.29 -24.46
C ASP A 388 -3.90 29.27 -25.17
N ARG A 389 -4.39 28.69 -26.27
CA ARG A 389 -3.78 27.58 -27.03
C ARG A 389 -2.64 27.94 -27.99
#